data_AF-A0A357AHT6-F1
#
_entry.id   AF-A0A357AHT6-F1
#
_cell.length_a   1.000
_cell.length_b   1.000
_cell.length_c   1.000
_cell.angle_alpha   90.00
_cell.angle_beta   90.00
_cell.angle_gamma   90.00
#
_symmetry.space_group_name_H-M   'P 1'
#
loop_
_entity.id
_entity.type
_entity.pdbx_description
1 polymer ?
#
loop_
_entity_poly.entity_id
_entity_poly.type
_entity_poly.pdbx_seq_one_letter_code
_entity_poly.pdbx_strand_id
1 'polypeptide(L)'
;MKKKSKFLVFLLSPLPGLSHLYLGWNRRALVFFTVFLGLCASGVFIDNMSYHFFLSGNLIPLLFFVIALVWFIALAEALGLAGQEPESDADGNEIKGGSPEDQGLFLISNRKMIALAFSTIPGAGHMFLGLLKQGAQLMAGFFLVLILAGWLNIGLLTFVVPVIWFYSVFDIYHLLEDEKELHLDSSTLFDWFSTHPGAVGWGLIILGLLVLLQRIINPLLEPLLSEDLRGYMETVLVAVLLIGGGIKLLAGSKVEATTSRPMEISVGEKQPEDEAGRLEREGE
;
A
#
# COMPACT_ATOMS: atom_id res chain seq x y z
N MET A 1 -33.59 1.55 -17.49
CA MET A 1 -33.23 0.99 -16.17
C MET A 1 -32.08 1.80 -15.58
N LYS A 2 -31.93 1.94 -14.25
CA LYS A 2 -30.88 2.78 -13.64
C LYS A 2 -29.49 2.22 -13.95
N LYS A 3 -28.63 3.02 -14.61
CA LYS A 3 -27.23 2.71 -14.93
C LYS A 3 -26.51 2.24 -13.66
N LYS A 4 -26.02 1.01 -13.66
CA LYS A 4 -25.33 0.42 -12.50
C LYS A 4 -23.92 0.99 -12.42
N SER A 5 -23.51 1.46 -11.24
CA SER A 5 -22.18 2.06 -11.06
C SER A 5 -21.14 0.98 -10.89
N LYS A 6 -20.14 0.98 -11.78
CA LYS A 6 -18.98 0.08 -11.71
C LYS A 6 -18.17 0.31 -10.41
N PHE A 7 -18.13 1.53 -9.87
CA PHE A 7 -17.53 1.82 -8.56
C PHE A 7 -18.21 1.03 -7.43
N LEU A 8 -19.54 0.93 -7.47
CA LEU A 8 -20.27 0.14 -6.49
C LEU A 8 -19.99 -1.37 -6.64
N VAL A 9 -19.77 -1.84 -7.87
CA VAL A 9 -19.35 -3.23 -8.16
C VAL A 9 -17.99 -3.53 -7.53
N PHE A 10 -17.03 -2.60 -7.62
CA PHE A 10 -15.73 -2.71 -6.95
C PHE A 10 -15.86 -2.66 -5.42
N LEU A 11 -16.62 -1.69 -4.89
CA LEU A 11 -16.80 -1.53 -3.45
C LEU A 11 -17.48 -2.74 -2.79
N LEU A 12 -18.37 -3.44 -3.51
CA LEU A 12 -19.01 -4.68 -3.04
C LEU A 12 -18.17 -5.95 -3.26
N SER A 13 -17.05 -5.86 -3.98
CA SER A 13 -16.20 -7.01 -4.30
C SER A 13 -15.44 -7.65 -3.13
N PRO A 14 -15.18 -7.00 -1.96
CA PRO A 14 -14.53 -7.67 -0.83
C PRO A 14 -15.25 -8.95 -0.36
N LEU A 15 -16.54 -9.06 -0.67
CA LEU A 15 -17.31 -10.30 -0.49
C LEU A 15 -17.67 -10.88 -1.86
N PRO A 16 -17.02 -11.98 -2.30
CA PRO A 16 -17.30 -12.60 -3.58
C PRO A 16 -18.80 -12.89 -3.75
N GLY A 17 -19.37 -12.44 -4.88
CA GLY A 17 -20.79 -12.61 -5.20
C GLY A 17 -21.69 -11.40 -4.92
N LEU A 18 -21.34 -10.51 -3.98
CA LEU A 18 -22.14 -9.30 -3.69
C LEU A 18 -22.16 -8.32 -4.88
N SER A 19 -21.03 -8.20 -5.57
CA SER A 19 -20.90 -7.42 -6.81
C SER A 19 -21.83 -7.92 -7.93
N HIS A 20 -21.99 -9.23 -8.08
CA HIS A 20 -22.91 -9.85 -9.05
C HIS A 20 -24.37 -9.68 -8.67
N LEU A 21 -24.68 -9.67 -7.37
CA LEU A 21 -26.03 -9.45 -6.85
C LEU A 21 -26.49 -8.01 -7.13
N TYR A 22 -25.58 -7.03 -7.00
CA TYR A 22 -25.85 -5.66 -7.41
C TYR A 22 -26.12 -5.54 -8.92
N LEU A 23 -25.43 -6.30 -9.76
CA LEU A 23 -25.65 -6.35 -11.20
C LEU A 23 -26.94 -7.10 -11.59
N GLY A 24 -27.62 -7.75 -10.65
CA GLY A 24 -28.85 -8.52 -10.88
C GLY A 24 -28.62 -9.98 -11.31
N TRP A 25 -27.38 -10.46 -11.28
CA TRP A 25 -26.99 -11.80 -11.70
C TRP A 25 -27.03 -12.77 -10.52
N ASN A 26 -28.23 -12.98 -9.97
CA ASN A 26 -28.46 -13.71 -8.71
C ASN A 26 -27.85 -15.12 -8.69
N ARG A 27 -27.91 -15.86 -9.81
CA ARG A 27 -27.34 -17.22 -9.89
C ARG A 27 -25.82 -17.21 -9.77
N ARG A 28 -25.13 -16.25 -10.41
CA ARG A 28 -23.66 -16.14 -10.35
C ARG A 28 -23.20 -15.63 -8.99
N ALA A 29 -23.94 -14.67 -8.43
CA ALA A 29 -23.73 -14.18 -7.07
C ALA A 29 -23.71 -15.32 -6.04
N LEU A 30 -24.72 -16.19 -6.11
CA LEU A 30 -24.85 -17.33 -5.20
C LEU A 30 -23.69 -18.32 -5.37
N VAL A 31 -23.26 -18.62 -6.59
CA VAL A 31 -22.12 -19.53 -6.85
C VAL A 31 -20.84 -19.01 -6.20
N PHE A 32 -20.45 -17.76 -6.46
CA PHE A 32 -19.22 -17.19 -5.88
C PHE A 32 -19.29 -17.10 -4.37
N PHE A 33 -20.44 -16.70 -3.83
CA PHE A 33 -20.64 -16.59 -2.39
C PHE A 33 -20.56 -17.93 -1.68
N THR A 34 -21.20 -18.97 -2.21
CA THR A 34 -21.17 -20.32 -1.63
C THR A 34 -19.79 -20.96 -1.72
N VAL A 35 -19.08 -20.79 -2.84
CA VAL A 35 -17.70 -21.29 -2.98
C VAL A 35 -16.78 -20.60 -1.97
N PHE A 36 -16.89 -19.28 -1.81
CA PHE A 36 -16.12 -18.52 -0.84
C PHE A 36 -16.41 -18.97 0.60
N LEU A 37 -17.67 -19.07 1.01
CA LEU A 37 -18.06 -19.56 2.33
C LEU A 37 -17.59 -21.00 2.58
N GLY A 38 -17.72 -21.87 1.58
CA GLY A 38 -17.25 -23.25 1.65
C GLY A 38 -15.74 -23.34 1.87
N LEU A 39 -14.95 -22.52 1.18
CA LEU A 39 -13.49 -22.45 1.38
C LEU A 39 -13.13 -21.91 2.77
N CYS A 40 -13.78 -20.85 3.24
CA CYS A 40 -13.55 -20.31 4.59
C CYS A 40 -13.91 -21.34 5.68
N ALA A 41 -15.07 -21.99 5.55
CA ALA A 41 -15.51 -23.04 6.48
C ALA A 41 -14.55 -24.24 6.46
N SER A 42 -14.06 -24.62 5.27
CA SER A 42 -13.05 -25.67 5.12
C SER A 42 -11.74 -25.29 5.82
N GLY A 43 -11.31 -24.03 5.72
CA GLY A 43 -10.13 -23.54 6.43
C GLY A 43 -10.25 -23.64 7.95
N VAL A 44 -11.38 -23.18 8.51
CA VAL A 44 -11.66 -23.29 9.95
C VAL A 44 -11.74 -24.75 10.39
N PHE A 45 -12.35 -25.62 9.59
CA PHE A 45 -12.45 -27.05 9.89
C PHE A 45 -11.08 -27.73 9.88
N ILE A 46 -10.23 -27.43 8.90
CA ILE A 46 -8.85 -27.95 8.83
C ILE A 46 -8.05 -27.48 10.04
N ASP A 47 -8.14 -26.20 10.40
CA ASP A 47 -7.44 -25.65 11.57
C ASP A 47 -7.88 -26.35 12.87
N ASN A 48 -9.20 -26.49 13.09
CA ASN A 48 -9.74 -27.15 14.28
C ASN A 48 -9.42 -28.66 14.34
N MET A 49 -9.38 -29.34 13.19
CA MET A 49 -9.05 -30.78 13.12
C MET A 49 -7.54 -31.04 13.21
N SER A 50 -6.70 -30.11 12.74
CA SER A 50 -5.23 -30.21 12.76
C SER A 50 -4.68 -30.32 14.20
N TYR A 51 -5.38 -29.81 15.21
CA TYR A 51 -5.01 -30.03 16.62
C TYR A 51 -5.08 -31.51 17.05
N HIS A 52 -5.83 -32.36 16.34
CA HIS A 52 -5.97 -33.80 16.65
C HIS A 52 -5.35 -34.73 15.60
N PHE A 53 -5.12 -34.25 14.37
CA PHE A 53 -4.64 -35.04 13.25
C PHE A 53 -3.38 -34.40 12.64
N PHE A 54 -2.37 -35.20 12.34
CA PHE A 54 -1.05 -34.81 11.80
C PHE A 54 -1.11 -34.26 10.36
N LEU A 55 -2.10 -33.42 10.02
CA LEU A 55 -2.13 -32.66 8.77
C LEU A 55 -1.25 -31.42 8.96
N SER A 56 -0.08 -31.44 8.33
CA SER A 56 0.93 -30.37 8.37
C SER A 56 0.34 -28.98 8.11
N GLY A 57 0.77 -27.97 8.88
CA GLY A 57 0.35 -26.55 8.78
C GLY A 57 0.62 -25.84 7.44
N ASN A 58 1.08 -26.56 6.42
CA ASN A 58 1.37 -26.05 5.07
C ASN A 58 0.12 -25.87 4.19
N LEU A 59 -1.05 -26.40 4.60
CA LEU A 59 -2.28 -26.34 3.80
C LEU A 59 -3.06 -25.03 3.98
N ILE A 60 -2.95 -24.39 5.14
CA ILE A 60 -3.66 -23.13 5.43
C ILE A 60 -3.23 -22.00 4.47
N PRO A 61 -1.92 -21.77 4.21
CA PRO A 61 -1.49 -20.76 3.23
C PRO A 61 -2.00 -21.03 1.80
N LEU A 62 -2.05 -22.30 1.38
CA LEU A 62 -2.58 -22.69 0.07
C LEU A 62 -4.08 -22.36 -0.03
N LEU A 63 -4.84 -22.61 1.03
CA LEU A 63 -6.27 -22.29 1.08
C LEU A 63 -6.52 -20.78 1.01
N PHE A 64 -5.74 -19.98 1.74
CA PHE A 64 -5.77 -18.51 1.61
C PHE A 64 -5.47 -18.05 0.17
N PHE A 65 -4.49 -18.67 -0.49
CA PHE A 65 -4.18 -18.37 -1.89
C PHE A 65 -5.35 -18.71 -2.83
N VAL A 66 -6.00 -19.85 -2.64
CA VAL A 66 -7.18 -20.25 -3.43
C VAL A 66 -8.35 -19.29 -3.20
N ILE A 67 -8.61 -18.87 -1.94
CA ILE A 67 -9.62 -17.86 -1.60
C ILE A 67 -9.34 -16.53 -2.31
N ALA A 68 -8.08 -16.07 -2.28
CA ALA A 68 -7.68 -14.84 -2.96
C ALA A 68 -7.87 -14.93 -4.49
N LEU A 69 -7.59 -16.10 -5.09
CA LEU A 69 -7.78 -16.35 -6.52
C LEU A 69 -9.26 -16.35 -6.90
N VAL A 70 -10.12 -17.01 -6.10
CA VAL A 70 -11.58 -16.98 -6.28
C VAL A 70 -12.14 -15.57 -6.15
N TRP A 71 -11.68 -14.80 -5.15
CA TRP A 71 -12.04 -13.40 -4.99
C TRP A 71 -11.66 -12.57 -6.21
N PHE A 72 -10.43 -12.75 -6.73
CA PHE A 72 -9.95 -12.02 -7.89
C PHE A 72 -10.74 -12.36 -9.17
N ILE A 73 -11.04 -13.65 -9.41
CA ILE A 73 -11.88 -14.07 -10.54
C ILE A 73 -13.28 -13.45 -10.44
N ALA A 74 -13.90 -13.50 -9.26
CA ALA A 74 -15.22 -12.92 -9.04
C ALA A 74 -15.24 -11.41 -9.27
N LEU A 75 -14.17 -10.70 -8.88
CA LEU A 75 -13.99 -9.27 -9.14
C LEU A 75 -13.85 -9.00 -10.64
N ALA A 76 -12.94 -9.71 -11.32
CA ALA A 76 -12.68 -9.53 -12.75
C ALA A 76 -13.95 -9.80 -13.60
N GLU A 77 -14.69 -10.86 -13.28
CA GLU A 77 -15.95 -11.18 -13.97
C GLU A 77 -17.02 -10.12 -13.73
N ALA A 78 -17.21 -9.68 -12.47
CA ALA A 78 -18.20 -8.65 -12.14
C ALA A 78 -17.91 -7.32 -12.85
N LEU A 79 -16.63 -6.92 -12.94
CA LEU A 79 -16.22 -5.72 -13.68
C LEU A 79 -16.43 -5.87 -15.20
N GLY A 80 -16.18 -7.06 -15.75
CA GLY A 80 -16.47 -7.37 -17.15
C GLY A 80 -17.96 -7.26 -17.47
N LEU A 81 -18.82 -7.80 -16.60
CA LEU A 81 -20.28 -7.74 -16.73
C LEU A 81 -20.82 -6.31 -16.58
N ALA A 82 -20.25 -5.52 -15.67
CA ALA A 82 -20.62 -4.12 -15.48
C ALA A 82 -20.26 -3.24 -16.70
N GLY A 83 -19.36 -3.71 -17.57
CA GLY A 83 -19.02 -3.05 -18.83
C GLY A 83 -19.92 -3.42 -20.02
N GLN A 84 -20.77 -4.45 -19.89
CA GLN A 84 -21.51 -5.05 -21.00
C GLN A 84 -23.04 -4.80 -20.96
N GLU A 85 -23.56 -3.85 -20.19
CA GLU A 85 -25.02 -3.57 -20.22
C GLU A 85 -25.45 -3.26 -21.68
N PRO A 86 -26.25 -4.14 -22.33
CA PRO A 86 -26.86 -3.82 -23.60
C PRO A 86 -27.96 -2.80 -23.27
N GLU A 87 -27.85 -1.63 -23.88
CA GLU A 87 -28.93 -0.65 -23.88
C GLU A 87 -30.12 -1.29 -24.61
N SER A 88 -31.06 -1.84 -23.83
CA SER A 88 -32.32 -2.36 -24.34
C SER A 88 -33.35 -1.26 -24.15
N ASP A 89 -33.55 -0.49 -25.21
CA ASP A 89 -34.75 0.30 -25.38
C ASP A 89 -35.85 -0.57 -25.99
N ALA A 90 -37.08 -0.36 -25.51
CA ALA A 90 -38.28 -1.07 -25.93
C ALA A 90 -38.79 -0.66 -27.32
N ASP A 91 -37.97 0.04 -28.10
CA ASP A 91 -38.27 0.43 -29.47
C ASP A 91 -37.03 0.14 -30.32
N GLY A 92 -37.18 -0.75 -31.31
CA GLY A 92 -36.08 -1.39 -32.04
C GLY A 92 -35.36 -0.48 -33.03
N ASN A 93 -34.91 0.69 -32.59
CA ASN A 93 -34.15 1.62 -33.42
C ASN A 93 -32.72 1.74 -32.87
N GLU A 94 -31.74 1.25 -33.64
CA GLU A 94 -30.33 1.44 -33.36
C GLU A 94 -29.97 2.94 -33.48
N ILE A 95 -30.11 3.70 -32.40
CA ILE A 95 -29.42 4.98 -32.29
C ILE A 95 -28.00 4.68 -31.82
N LYS A 96 -27.13 4.29 -32.75
CA LYS A 96 -25.68 4.51 -32.60
C LYS A 96 -25.46 6.02 -32.60
N GLY A 97 -25.59 6.64 -31.43
CA GLY A 97 -25.56 8.09 -31.30
C GLY A 97 -25.23 8.58 -29.90
N GLY A 98 -24.30 7.93 -29.20
CA GLY A 98 -23.53 8.62 -28.17
C GLY A 98 -22.50 9.51 -28.86
N SER A 99 -22.36 10.78 -28.44
CA SER A 99 -21.27 11.65 -28.90
C SER A 99 -19.93 10.90 -28.81
N PRO A 100 -18.99 11.07 -29.77
CA PRO A 100 -17.65 10.48 -29.66
C PRO A 100 -16.98 10.77 -28.31
N GLU A 101 -17.33 11.90 -27.69
CA GLU A 101 -16.87 12.33 -26.38
C GLU A 101 -17.43 11.46 -25.24
N ASP A 102 -18.71 11.09 -25.27
CA ASP A 102 -19.36 10.24 -24.26
C ASP A 102 -18.83 8.80 -24.30
N GLN A 103 -18.56 8.30 -25.51
CA GLN A 103 -17.94 7.00 -25.69
C GLN A 103 -16.48 7.01 -25.21
N GLY A 104 -15.71 8.06 -25.54
CA GLY A 104 -14.36 8.24 -25.03
C GLY A 104 -14.31 8.26 -23.50
N LEU A 105 -15.20 9.03 -22.86
CA LEU A 105 -15.27 9.16 -21.41
C LEU A 105 -15.64 7.83 -20.71
N PHE A 106 -16.56 7.06 -21.28
CA PHE A 106 -16.93 5.74 -20.75
C PHE A 106 -15.80 4.72 -20.88
N LEU A 107 -15.08 4.74 -22.01
CA LEU A 107 -13.94 3.87 -22.29
C LEU A 107 -12.76 4.19 -21.35
N ILE A 108 -12.49 5.49 -21.13
CA ILE A 108 -11.52 5.98 -20.16
C ILE A 108 -11.90 5.48 -18.75
N SER A 109 -13.14 5.69 -18.32
CA SER A 109 -13.63 5.25 -17.01
C SER A 109 -13.51 3.73 -16.82
N ASN A 110 -13.77 2.94 -17.86
CA ASN A 110 -13.61 1.48 -17.80
C ASN A 110 -12.14 1.08 -17.66
N ARG A 111 -11.24 1.74 -18.41
CA ARG A 111 -9.79 1.50 -18.34
C ARG A 111 -9.24 1.83 -16.95
N LYS A 112 -9.65 2.94 -16.34
CA LYS A 112 -9.25 3.32 -14.97
C LYS A 112 -9.63 2.23 -13.96
N MET A 113 -10.84 1.71 -14.08
CA MET A 113 -11.32 0.67 -13.18
C MET A 113 -10.63 -0.69 -13.33
N ILE A 114 -10.33 -1.09 -14.57
CA ILE A 114 -9.58 -2.32 -14.81
C ILE A 114 -8.15 -2.18 -14.27
N ALA A 115 -7.53 -1.00 -14.42
CA ALA A 115 -6.22 -0.72 -13.84
C ALA A 115 -6.24 -0.83 -12.30
N LEU A 116 -7.26 -0.27 -11.64
CA LEU A 116 -7.45 -0.38 -10.19
C LEU A 116 -7.75 -1.81 -9.74
N ALA A 117 -8.44 -2.62 -10.55
CA ALA A 117 -8.62 -4.04 -10.25
C ALA A 117 -7.28 -4.79 -10.31
N PHE A 118 -6.49 -4.54 -11.36
CA PHE A 118 -5.16 -5.13 -11.52
C PHE A 118 -4.17 -4.65 -10.46
N SER A 119 -4.33 -3.46 -9.86
CA SER A 119 -3.45 -2.99 -8.78
C SER A 119 -3.53 -3.84 -7.51
N THR A 120 -4.53 -4.71 -7.39
CA THR A 120 -4.57 -5.70 -6.29
C THR A 120 -3.39 -6.67 -6.35
N ILE A 121 -2.85 -6.93 -7.55
CA ILE A 121 -1.59 -7.62 -7.72
C ILE A 121 -0.51 -6.54 -7.83
N PRO A 122 0.43 -6.44 -6.86
CA PRO A 122 1.44 -5.39 -6.87
C PRO A 122 2.19 -5.33 -8.20
N GLY A 123 2.10 -4.18 -8.87
CA GLY A 123 2.75 -3.90 -10.15
C GLY A 123 1.94 -4.28 -11.40
N ALA A 124 0.90 -5.11 -11.30
CA ALA A 124 0.11 -5.50 -12.47
C ALA A 124 -0.77 -4.34 -12.99
N GLY A 125 -1.31 -3.50 -12.10
CA GLY A 125 -2.03 -2.28 -12.48
C GLY A 125 -1.17 -1.32 -13.32
N HIS A 126 0.11 -1.15 -12.93
CA HIS A 126 1.06 -0.30 -13.65
C HIS A 126 1.33 -0.84 -15.04
N MET A 127 1.53 -2.15 -15.16
CA MET A 127 1.72 -2.82 -16.46
C MET A 127 0.48 -2.67 -17.35
N PHE A 128 -0.72 -2.76 -16.79
CA PHE A 128 -1.97 -2.56 -17.53
C PHE A 128 -2.11 -1.12 -18.07
N LEU A 129 -1.59 -0.13 -17.34
CA LEU A 129 -1.56 1.27 -17.80
C LEU A 129 -0.48 1.55 -18.85
N GLY A 130 0.41 0.59 -19.12
CA GLY A 130 1.53 0.71 -20.06
C GLY A 130 2.89 0.93 -19.40
N LEU A 131 2.93 1.00 -18.07
CA LEU A 131 4.13 1.30 -17.27
C LEU A 131 4.89 0.01 -16.92
N LEU A 132 5.37 -0.69 -17.95
CA LEU A 132 5.98 -2.02 -17.81
C LEU A 132 7.18 -2.04 -16.86
N LYS A 133 8.08 -1.05 -16.95
CA LYS A 133 9.30 -0.99 -16.13
C LYS A 133 8.97 -0.86 -14.64
N GLN A 134 8.09 0.09 -14.30
CA GLN A 134 7.70 0.37 -12.91
C GLN A 134 6.88 -0.77 -12.33
N GLY A 135 5.92 -1.29 -13.10
CA GLY A 135 5.14 -2.45 -12.69
C GLY A 135 6.02 -3.69 -12.44
N ALA A 136 6.99 -3.97 -13.31
CA ALA A 136 7.93 -5.08 -13.13
C ALA A 136 8.83 -4.87 -11.90
N GLN A 137 9.33 -3.66 -11.65
CA GLN A 137 10.13 -3.35 -10.46
C GLN A 137 9.34 -3.54 -9.17
N LEU A 138 8.10 -3.04 -9.12
CA LEU A 138 7.23 -3.17 -7.96
C LEU A 138 6.85 -4.64 -7.69
N MET A 139 6.53 -5.36 -8.76
CA MET A 139 6.22 -6.79 -8.69
C MET A 139 7.43 -7.59 -8.21
N ALA A 140 8.61 -7.34 -8.76
CA ALA A 140 9.86 -7.98 -8.33
C ALA A 140 10.17 -7.66 -6.86
N GLY A 141 10.02 -6.41 -6.43
CA GLY A 141 10.22 -6.00 -5.03
C GLY A 141 9.26 -6.70 -4.06
N PHE A 142 7.96 -6.74 -4.40
CA PHE A 142 6.95 -7.41 -3.60
C PHE A 142 7.25 -8.91 -3.42
N PHE A 143 7.49 -9.63 -4.51
CA PHE A 143 7.79 -11.06 -4.44
C PHE A 143 9.14 -11.35 -3.79
N LEU A 144 10.15 -10.49 -4.00
CA LEU A 144 11.43 -10.62 -3.32
C LEU A 144 11.27 -10.51 -1.81
N VAL A 145 10.51 -9.51 -1.32
CA VAL A 145 10.24 -9.36 0.12
C VAL A 145 9.45 -10.56 0.65
N LEU A 146 8.47 -11.05 -0.10
CA LEU A 146 7.67 -12.21 0.29
C LEU A 146 8.51 -13.49 0.40
N ILE A 147 9.39 -13.75 -0.59
CA ILE A 147 10.32 -14.88 -0.59
C ILE A 147 11.32 -14.74 0.56
N LEU A 148 11.90 -13.55 0.77
CA LEU A 148 12.83 -13.32 1.87
C LEU A 148 12.15 -13.47 3.23
N ALA A 149 10.91 -13.00 3.39
CA ALA A 149 10.14 -13.16 4.63
C ALA A 149 9.97 -14.65 4.99
N GLY A 150 9.60 -15.46 4.00
CA GLY A 150 9.44 -16.91 4.18
C GLY A 150 10.75 -17.65 4.42
N TRP A 151 11.79 -17.35 3.63
CA TRP A 151 13.06 -18.06 3.69
C TRP A 151 13.90 -17.69 4.91
N LEU A 152 13.96 -16.40 5.25
CA LEU A 152 14.69 -15.95 6.45
C LEU A 152 13.88 -16.21 7.72
N ASN A 153 12.59 -16.52 7.61
CA ASN A 153 11.65 -16.69 8.73
C ASN A 153 11.64 -15.47 9.69
N ILE A 154 11.79 -14.27 9.13
CA ILE A 154 11.74 -13.02 9.91
C ILE A 154 10.32 -12.48 9.87
N GLY A 155 9.59 -12.60 10.97
CA GLY A 155 8.23 -12.06 11.10
C GLY A 155 8.13 -10.55 10.83
N LEU A 156 9.20 -9.79 11.10
CA LEU A 156 9.26 -8.35 10.80
C LEU A 156 9.12 -8.03 9.30
N LEU A 157 9.67 -8.87 8.42
CA LEU A 157 9.60 -8.67 6.96
C LEU A 157 8.16 -8.82 6.43
N THR A 158 7.35 -9.65 7.10
CA THR A 158 5.92 -9.83 6.77
C THR A 158 5.12 -8.53 6.93
N PHE A 159 5.54 -7.60 7.81
CA PHE A 159 4.89 -6.29 7.93
C PHE A 159 5.17 -5.35 6.75
N VAL A 160 6.24 -5.58 5.99
CA VAL A 160 6.58 -4.78 4.80
C VAL A 160 5.68 -5.13 3.61
N VAL A 161 5.23 -6.39 3.53
CA VAL A 161 4.36 -6.90 2.47
C VAL A 161 3.07 -6.08 2.29
N PRO A 162 2.23 -5.84 3.34
CA PRO A 162 1.03 -5.02 3.19
C PRO A 162 1.36 -3.56 2.84
N VAL A 163 2.47 -3.00 3.33
CA VAL A 163 2.89 -1.63 2.99
C VAL A 163 3.17 -1.48 1.49
N ILE A 164 3.92 -2.41 0.90
CA ILE A 164 4.19 -2.42 -0.55
C ILE A 164 2.89 -2.62 -1.34
N TRP A 165 1.98 -3.46 -0.84
CA TRP A 165 0.69 -3.69 -1.46
C TRP A 165 -0.18 -2.42 -1.48
N PHE A 166 -0.35 -1.76 -0.34
CA PHE A 166 -1.09 -0.48 -0.26
C PHE A 166 -0.45 0.57 -1.15
N TYR A 167 0.88 0.69 -1.15
CA TYR A 167 1.59 1.58 -2.07
C TYR A 167 1.19 1.30 -3.52
N SER A 168 1.19 0.04 -3.97
CA SER A 168 0.79 -0.31 -5.35
C SER A 168 -0.62 0.14 -5.71
N VAL A 169 -1.57 0.03 -4.77
CA VAL A 169 -2.97 0.41 -5.00
C VAL A 169 -3.12 1.92 -5.04
N PHE A 170 -2.52 2.63 -4.08
CA PHE A 170 -2.59 4.09 -4.01
C PHE A 170 -1.84 4.77 -5.15
N ASP A 171 -0.69 4.23 -5.58
CA ASP A 171 0.08 4.78 -6.69
C ASP A 171 -0.72 4.73 -8.00
N ILE A 172 -1.44 3.62 -8.23
CA ILE A 172 -2.41 3.53 -9.33
C ILE A 172 -3.56 4.50 -9.15
N TYR A 173 -4.14 4.60 -7.96
CA TYR A 173 -5.24 5.52 -7.70
C TYR A 173 -4.90 6.96 -8.06
N HIS A 174 -3.74 7.47 -7.62
CA HIS A 174 -3.28 8.82 -7.96
C HIS A 174 -3.00 8.96 -9.46
N LEU A 175 -2.36 7.96 -10.09
CA LEU A 175 -2.10 7.96 -11.53
C LEU A 175 -3.37 8.01 -12.39
N LEU A 176 -4.51 7.56 -11.85
CA LEU A 176 -5.80 7.61 -12.53
C LEU A 176 -6.56 8.92 -12.28
N GLU A 177 -6.28 9.64 -11.19
CA GLU A 177 -6.84 10.96 -10.88
C GLU A 177 -6.13 12.08 -11.67
N ASP A 178 -4.79 12.01 -11.77
CA ASP A 178 -3.98 12.98 -12.50
C ASP A 178 -4.00 12.68 -14.02
N GLU A 179 -5.13 12.97 -14.66
CA GLU A 179 -5.39 12.71 -16.08
C GLU A 179 -4.49 13.51 -17.06
N LYS A 180 -3.59 14.38 -16.57
CA LYS A 180 -2.93 15.39 -17.40
C LYS A 180 -1.50 15.15 -17.81
N GLU A 181 -0.69 14.40 -17.10
CA GLU A 181 0.66 14.10 -17.58
C GLU A 181 1.13 12.73 -17.08
N LEU A 182 1.21 11.77 -18.01
CA LEU A 182 2.01 10.54 -17.90
C LEU A 182 3.52 10.86 -17.85
N HIS A 183 3.91 11.98 -17.22
CA HIS A 183 5.29 12.36 -16.99
C HIS A 183 5.76 11.73 -15.68
N LEU A 184 6.19 10.48 -15.84
CA LEU A 184 6.90 9.71 -14.84
C LEU A 184 8.31 10.27 -14.66
N ASP A 185 8.43 11.30 -13.84
CA ASP A 185 9.70 11.67 -13.21
C ASP A 185 9.73 11.26 -11.73
N SER A 186 8.76 10.46 -11.29
CA SER A 186 8.71 9.93 -9.93
C SER A 186 9.75 8.83 -9.77
N SER A 187 10.91 9.22 -9.25
CA SER A 187 11.95 8.37 -8.69
C SER A 187 11.34 7.11 -8.07
N THR A 188 11.55 5.97 -8.73
CA THR A 188 11.07 4.70 -8.22
C THR A 188 11.78 4.38 -6.90
N LEU A 189 11.18 3.55 -6.03
CA LEU A 189 11.90 3.00 -4.85
C LEU A 189 13.26 2.41 -5.24
N PHE A 190 13.36 1.88 -6.46
CA PHE A 190 14.58 1.35 -7.06
C PHE A 190 15.61 2.43 -7.43
N ASP A 191 15.17 3.60 -7.89
CA ASP A 191 16.06 4.75 -8.15
C ASP A 191 16.61 5.30 -6.84
N TRP A 192 15.81 5.33 -5.77
CA TRP A 192 16.29 5.71 -4.44
C TRP A 192 17.36 4.73 -3.92
N PHE A 193 17.15 3.42 -4.09
CA PHE A 193 18.15 2.41 -3.75
C PHE A 193 19.44 2.55 -4.58
N SER A 194 19.30 2.87 -5.86
CA SER A 194 20.44 3.09 -6.76
C SER A 194 21.20 4.38 -6.43
N THR A 195 20.50 5.40 -5.92
CA THR A 195 21.09 6.68 -5.50
C THR A 195 21.77 6.58 -4.13
N HIS A 196 21.33 5.66 -3.26
CA HIS A 196 21.87 5.47 -1.90
C HIS A 196 22.38 4.04 -1.66
N PRO A 197 23.35 3.54 -2.47
CA PRO A 197 23.82 2.15 -2.36
C PRO A 197 24.43 1.85 -0.99
N GLY A 198 25.05 2.84 -0.33
CA GLY A 198 25.59 2.70 1.02
C GLY A 198 24.52 2.43 2.08
N ALA A 199 23.37 3.11 2.01
CA ALA A 199 22.27 2.91 2.96
C ALA A 199 21.64 1.53 2.78
N VAL A 200 21.46 1.10 1.53
CA VAL A 200 20.97 -0.25 1.19
C VAL A 200 21.94 -1.32 1.67
N GLY A 201 23.25 -1.12 1.43
CA GLY A 201 24.30 -2.03 1.88
C GLY A 201 24.31 -2.18 3.40
N TRP A 202 24.25 -1.08 4.15
CA TRP A 202 24.13 -1.13 5.61
C TRP A 202 22.87 -1.84 6.07
N GLY A 203 21.72 -1.59 5.42
CA GLY A 203 20.48 -2.30 5.70
C GLY A 203 20.60 -3.81 5.49
N LEU A 204 21.23 -4.24 4.38
CA LEU A 204 21.46 -5.65 4.07
C LEU A 204 22.43 -6.31 5.06
N ILE A 205 23.50 -5.61 5.47
CA ILE A 205 24.46 -6.11 6.46
C ILE A 205 23.77 -6.28 7.82
N ILE A 206 22.98 -5.30 8.26
CA ILE A 206 22.24 -5.38 9.53
C ILE A 206 21.22 -6.53 9.47
N LEU A 207 20.48 -6.65 8.36
CA LEU A 207 19.53 -7.74 8.15
C LEU A 207 20.24 -9.11 8.17
N GLY A 208 21.37 -9.25 7.48
CA GLY A 208 22.16 -10.47 7.44
C GLY A 208 22.75 -10.84 8.80
N LEU A 209 23.26 -9.86 9.55
CA LEU A 209 23.75 -10.06 10.91
C LEU A 209 22.62 -10.50 11.84
N LEU A 210 21.43 -9.93 11.69
CA LEU A 210 20.24 -10.32 12.45
C LEU A 210 19.86 -11.78 12.21
N VAL A 211 19.84 -12.22 10.95
CA VAL A 211 19.60 -13.62 10.59
C VAL A 211 20.67 -14.53 11.19
N LEU A 212 21.94 -14.18 11.04
CA LEU A 212 23.05 -14.96 11.59
C LEU A 212 22.93 -15.09 13.10
N LEU A 213 22.62 -13.99 13.78
CA LEU A 213 22.46 -13.96 15.22
C LEU A 213 21.31 -14.88 15.65
N GLN A 214 20.13 -14.77 15.02
CA GLN A 214 18.99 -15.65 15.29
C GLN A 214 19.35 -17.13 15.07
N ARG A 215 20.01 -17.44 13.95
CA ARG A 215 20.28 -18.83 13.54
C ARG A 215 21.41 -19.50 14.30
N ILE A 216 22.35 -18.72 14.85
CA ILE A 216 23.47 -19.22 15.66
C ILE A 216 23.09 -19.26 17.14
N ILE A 217 22.41 -18.22 17.65
CA ILE A 217 22.01 -18.15 19.06
C ILE A 217 21.01 -19.25 19.42
N ASN A 218 20.00 -19.48 18.58
CA ASN A 218 18.96 -20.46 18.87
C ASN A 218 19.51 -21.86 19.22
N PRO A 219 20.36 -22.50 18.40
CA PRO A 219 20.91 -23.82 18.73
C PRO A 219 21.93 -23.80 19.90
N LEU A 220 22.63 -22.67 20.13
CA LEU A 220 23.57 -22.56 21.26
C LEU A 220 22.86 -22.45 22.61
N LEU A 221 21.69 -21.82 22.65
CA LEU A 221 20.89 -21.65 23.86
C LEU A 221 19.91 -22.79 24.10
N GLU A 222 19.66 -23.63 23.09
CA GLU A 222 18.78 -24.81 23.18
C GLU A 222 19.05 -25.68 24.42
N PRO A 223 20.31 -26.10 24.72
CA PRO A 223 20.58 -26.90 25.92
C PRO A 223 20.52 -26.11 27.24
N LEU A 224 20.57 -24.77 27.20
CA LEU A 224 20.59 -23.92 28.39
C LEU A 224 19.20 -23.44 28.83
N LEU A 225 18.21 -23.45 27.94
CA LEU A 225 16.88 -22.88 28.16
C LEU A 225 15.79 -23.95 28.26
N SER A 226 14.84 -23.72 29.17
CA SER A 226 13.58 -24.46 29.30
C SER A 226 12.74 -24.34 28.03
N GLU A 227 11.98 -25.38 27.68
CA GLU A 227 11.11 -25.43 26.49
C GLU A 227 10.17 -24.20 26.41
N ASP A 228 9.65 -23.75 27.55
CA ASP A 228 8.77 -22.56 27.63
C ASP A 228 9.48 -21.27 27.19
N LEU A 229 10.78 -21.11 27.48
CA LEU A 229 11.55 -19.91 27.11
C LEU A 229 11.98 -19.93 25.64
N ARG A 230 12.06 -21.11 25.00
CA ARG A 230 12.46 -21.24 23.59
C ARG A 230 11.47 -20.57 22.65
N GLY A 231 10.17 -20.66 22.95
CA GLY A 231 9.11 -20.01 22.17
C GLY A 231 9.17 -18.48 22.16
N TYR A 232 9.87 -17.86 23.11
CA TYR A 232 9.98 -16.39 23.20
C TYR A 232 11.26 -15.82 22.60
N MET A 233 12.20 -16.66 22.14
CA MET A 233 13.52 -16.21 21.68
C MET A 233 13.47 -15.19 20.53
N GLU A 234 12.58 -15.40 19.56
CA GLU A 234 12.40 -14.46 18.44
C GLU A 234 11.86 -13.11 18.93
N THR A 235 10.92 -13.16 19.89
CA THR A 235 10.32 -11.97 20.49
C THR A 235 11.34 -11.19 21.32
N VAL A 236 12.20 -11.88 22.08
CA VAL A 236 13.28 -11.26 22.86
C VAL A 236 14.28 -10.54 21.96
N LEU A 237 14.66 -11.15 20.83
CA LEU A 237 15.60 -10.55 19.88
C LEU A 237 15.00 -9.29 19.23
N VAL A 238 13.73 -9.35 18.79
CA VAL A 238 13.01 -8.18 18.26
C VAL A 238 12.91 -7.07 19.32
N ALA A 239 12.59 -7.42 20.57
CA ALA A 239 12.50 -6.46 21.67
C ALA A 239 13.84 -5.76 21.95
N VAL A 240 14.95 -6.50 22.03
CA VAL A 240 16.30 -5.93 22.21
C VAL A 240 16.64 -4.96 21.08
N LEU A 241 16.27 -5.31 19.83
CA LEU A 241 16.53 -4.46 18.68
C LEU A 241 15.69 -3.18 18.70
N LEU A 242 14.40 -3.28 19.04
CA LEU A 242 13.52 -2.11 19.19
C LEU A 242 13.98 -1.18 20.33
N ILE A 243 14.39 -1.74 21.47
CA ILE A 243 14.94 -0.96 22.59
C ILE A 243 16.24 -0.27 22.17
N GLY A 244 17.18 -0.99 21.55
CA GLY A 244 18.43 -0.41 21.05
C GLY A 244 18.21 0.67 19.99
N GLY A 245 17.28 0.43 19.05
CA GLY A 245 16.86 1.39 18.04
C GLY A 245 16.22 2.64 18.64
N GLY A 246 15.35 2.47 19.64
CA GLY A 246 14.71 3.56 20.37
C GLY A 246 15.73 4.42 21.14
N ILE A 247 16.66 3.80 21.86
CA ILE A 247 17.74 4.51 22.56
C ILE A 247 18.61 5.30 21.58
N LYS A 248 18.99 4.69 20.44
CA LYS A 248 19.77 5.38 19.39
C LYS A 248 19.01 6.58 18.82
N LEU A 249 17.70 6.46 18.59
CA LEU A 249 16.87 7.55 18.08
C LEU A 249 16.83 8.72 19.08
N LEU A 250 16.66 8.43 20.37
CA LEU A 250 16.64 9.43 21.44
C LEU A 250 17.99 10.16 21.58
N ALA A 251 19.11 9.48 21.33
CA ALA A 251 20.44 10.06 21.39
C ALA A 251 20.79 10.96 20.18
N GLY A 252 20.02 10.89 19.08
CA GLY A 252 20.38 11.48 17.77
C GLY A 252 19.84 12.87 17.44
N SER A 253 19.00 13.50 18.29
CA SER A 253 18.44 14.83 17.98
C SER A 253 19.29 15.98 18.55
N LYS A 254 20.41 16.30 17.90
CA LYS A 254 20.96 17.66 18.00
C LYS A 254 20.45 18.46 16.80
N VAL A 255 19.29 19.08 16.99
CA VAL A 255 18.81 20.15 16.12
C VAL A 255 19.72 21.35 16.35
N GLU A 256 20.56 21.68 15.37
CA GLU A 256 21.19 22.99 15.28
C GLU A 256 20.11 24.04 15.10
N ALA A 257 19.75 24.71 16.20
CA ALA A 257 18.93 25.91 16.16
C ALA A 257 19.77 27.06 15.60
N THR A 258 19.70 27.24 14.28
CA THR A 258 20.15 28.46 13.61
C THR A 258 19.41 29.65 14.23
N THR A 259 20.13 30.44 15.02
CA THR A 259 19.65 31.67 15.64
C THR A 259 19.35 32.70 14.56
N SER A 260 18.08 32.81 14.17
CA SER A 260 17.56 34.01 13.52
C SER A 260 17.41 35.11 14.57
N ARG A 261 18.28 36.13 14.51
CA ARG A 261 18.13 37.35 15.31
C ARG A 261 16.81 38.05 14.95
N PRO A 262 15.97 38.48 15.90
CA PRO A 262 14.86 39.35 15.60
C PRO A 262 15.36 40.78 15.34
N MET A 263 14.74 41.41 14.34
CA MET A 263 14.88 42.80 13.97
C MET A 263 14.39 43.71 15.10
N GLU A 264 15.27 44.51 15.69
CA GLU A 264 14.91 45.58 16.64
C GLU A 264 14.14 46.68 15.90
N ILE A 265 12.87 46.85 16.27
CA ILE A 265 12.05 47.98 15.86
C ILE A 265 12.32 49.12 16.85
N SER A 266 13.08 50.12 16.41
CA SER A 266 13.24 51.40 17.10
C SER A 266 11.95 52.21 16.99
N VAL A 267 11.09 52.14 18.00
CA VAL A 267 9.97 53.08 18.20
C VAL A 267 10.54 54.37 18.81
N GLY A 268 10.40 55.47 18.07
CA GLY A 268 10.82 56.80 18.50
C GLY A 268 9.95 57.31 19.64
N GLU A 269 10.60 57.70 20.72
CA GLU A 269 9.98 58.43 21.83
C GLU A 269 10.19 59.93 21.61
N LYS A 270 9.08 60.66 21.44
CA LYS A 270 9.02 62.12 21.44
C LYS A 270 8.72 62.59 22.88
N GLN A 271 9.51 63.52 23.38
CA GLN A 271 9.15 64.41 24.49
C GLN A 271 9.79 65.80 24.29
N PRO A 272 9.29 66.87 24.95
CA PRO A 272 8.77 68.04 24.26
C PRO A 272 9.62 69.30 24.43
N GLU A 273 9.31 70.24 23.54
CA GLU A 273 9.44 71.70 23.59
C GLU A 273 10.08 72.34 24.83
N ASP A 274 11.13 73.14 24.60
CA ASP A 274 11.43 74.30 25.41
C ASP A 274 11.77 75.50 24.50
N GLU A 275 11.13 76.60 24.82
CA GLU A 275 10.98 77.86 24.10
C GLU A 275 12.10 78.82 24.54
N ALA A 276 13.05 79.19 23.66
CA ALA A 276 13.83 80.43 23.80
C ALA A 276 14.76 80.67 22.59
N GLY A 277 14.71 81.86 21.99
CA GLY A 277 15.83 82.39 21.19
C GLY A 277 15.50 82.92 19.80
N ARG A 278 14.52 83.83 19.68
CA ARG A 278 14.54 84.83 18.61
C ARG A 278 15.57 85.90 18.99
N LEU A 279 16.29 86.41 17.97
CA LEU A 279 17.39 87.41 18.02
C LEU A 279 18.73 86.70 18.32
N GLU A 280 19.70 86.65 17.42
CA GLU A 280 20.44 87.76 16.82
C GLU A 280 21.00 87.34 15.44
N ARG A 281 20.85 88.21 14.42
CA ARG A 281 21.94 88.96 13.73
C ARG A 281 22.89 88.04 12.95
N GLU A 282 22.78 88.02 11.62
CA GLU A 282 23.61 88.86 10.73
C GLU A 282 25.10 88.78 11.05
N GLY A 283 25.88 88.15 10.17
CA GLY A 283 27.34 88.19 10.25
C GLY A 283 28.02 87.12 9.38
N GLU A 284 28.24 87.51 8.12
CA GLU A 284 29.28 87.03 7.18
C GLU A 284 29.08 85.68 6.45
#